data_AF-A0A7J3QEN4-F1
#
_entry.id   AF-A0A7J3QEN4-F1
#
_cell.length_a   1.000
_cell.length_b   1.000
_cell.length_c   1.000
_cell.angle_alpha   90.00
_cell.angle_beta   90.00
_cell.angle_gamma   90.00
#
_symmetry.space_group_name_H-M   'P 1'
#
loop_
_entity.id
_entity.type
_entity.pdbx_description
1 polymer ?
#
loop_
_entity_poly.entity_id
_entity_poly.type
_entity_poly.pdbx_seq_one_letter_code
_entity_poly.pdbx_strand_id
1 'polypeptide(L)'
;MFLSRGNVVEVVNADVKTLRNVLKECISKGLTGRISYRDTGKGVYISIESVNGKIVACRGVAMGTLYEGVKCCDIVVEYLDTLEGVIEVVELTANAISKDIEFFPFSKIDIDTKLHQQLLSLEHLEAVERRVEKGVERYGISEEPAVQQINTQISNMCIDPINLYNILKHSQLAFQSNTSMLYKDVERIINELKDRKPRY
;
A
#
# COMPACT_ATOMS: atom_id res chain seq x y z
N MET A 1 -9.95 14.84 -13.52
CA MET A 1 -9.36 15.71 -12.48
C MET A 1 -10.46 16.63 -11.99
N PHE A 2 -10.52 16.91 -10.68
CA PHE A 2 -11.54 17.80 -10.11
C PHE A 2 -11.25 19.27 -10.43
N LEU A 3 -12.27 20.13 -10.40
CA LEU A 3 -12.20 21.50 -10.91
C LEU A 3 -11.92 22.52 -9.80
N SER A 4 -12.37 22.26 -8.57
CA SER A 4 -12.19 23.25 -7.49
C SER A 4 -10.72 23.54 -7.23
N ARG A 5 -10.45 24.79 -6.89
CA ARG A 5 -9.14 25.28 -6.46
C ARG A 5 -9.19 25.61 -4.98
N GLY A 6 -8.07 25.44 -4.30
CA GLY A 6 -7.92 25.71 -2.88
C GLY A 6 -6.51 26.13 -2.54
N ASN A 7 -6.24 26.26 -1.25
CA ASN A 7 -4.90 26.58 -0.76
C ASN A 7 -4.08 25.31 -0.67
N VAL A 8 -2.91 25.29 -1.31
CA VAL A 8 -1.97 24.19 -1.18
C VAL A 8 -1.33 24.28 0.21
N VAL A 9 -1.52 23.23 1.01
CA VAL A 9 -1.02 23.16 2.40
C VAL A 9 0.31 22.44 2.45
N GLU A 10 0.47 21.38 1.65
CA GLU A 10 1.66 20.53 1.64
C GLU A 10 1.91 20.03 0.23
N VAL A 11 3.18 20.03 -0.18
CA VAL A 11 3.66 19.30 -1.36
C VAL A 11 4.87 18.49 -0.91
N VAL A 12 4.80 17.18 -1.09
CA VAL A 12 5.82 16.26 -0.58
C VAL A 12 6.09 15.16 -1.61
N ASN A 13 7.34 14.76 -1.73
CA ASN A 13 7.71 13.61 -2.56
C ASN A 13 7.41 12.30 -1.83
N ALA A 14 7.01 11.27 -2.58
CA ALA A 14 6.60 10.00 -2.00
C ALA A 14 7.73 9.22 -1.30
N ASP A 15 9.00 9.49 -1.67
CA ASP A 15 10.19 8.95 -1.02
C ASP A 15 10.41 9.51 0.40
N VAL A 16 9.99 10.75 0.65
CA VAL A 16 10.02 11.39 1.97
C VAL A 16 8.83 10.96 2.82
N LYS A 17 7.62 10.97 2.23
CA LYS A 17 6.38 10.65 2.92
C LYS A 17 5.43 9.96 1.96
N THR A 18 5.22 8.66 2.15
CA THR A 18 4.38 7.84 1.27
C THR A 18 2.94 8.34 1.24
N LEU A 19 2.22 8.04 0.14
CA LEU A 19 0.82 8.41 -0.01
C LEU A 19 -0.04 7.84 1.13
N ARG A 20 0.28 6.63 1.62
CA ARG A 20 -0.32 6.03 2.81
C ARG A 20 -0.23 6.95 4.02
N ASN A 21 0.97 7.44 4.33
CA ASN A 21 1.22 8.24 5.52
C ASN A 21 0.55 9.62 5.41
N VAL A 22 0.58 10.23 4.21
CA VAL A 22 -0.16 11.48 3.97
C VAL A 22 -1.67 11.28 4.16
N LEU A 23 -2.25 10.22 3.58
CA LEU A 23 -3.68 9.92 3.73
C LEU A 23 -4.08 9.70 5.18
N LYS A 24 -3.32 8.88 5.93
CA LYS A 24 -3.55 8.65 7.36
C LYS A 24 -3.53 9.95 8.16
N GLU A 25 -2.52 10.79 7.96
CA GLU A 25 -2.40 12.05 8.68
C GLU A 25 -3.56 13.00 8.35
N CYS A 26 -3.91 13.14 7.08
CA CYS A 26 -5.02 13.99 6.66
C CYS A 26 -6.36 13.51 7.23
N ILE A 27 -6.62 12.20 7.18
CA ILE A 27 -7.86 11.61 7.68
C ILE A 27 -7.96 11.74 9.20
N SER A 28 -6.89 11.40 9.93
CA SER A 28 -6.86 11.50 11.40
C SER A 28 -6.99 12.95 11.90
N LYS A 29 -6.50 13.93 11.14
CA LYS A 29 -6.71 15.37 11.42
C LYS A 29 -8.07 15.90 10.99
N GLY A 30 -8.92 15.08 10.37
CA GLY A 30 -10.23 15.49 9.90
C GLY A 30 -10.18 16.46 8.73
N LEU A 31 -9.21 16.31 7.81
CA LEU A 31 -9.05 17.18 6.64
C LEU A 31 -10.37 17.30 5.86
N THR A 32 -10.73 18.54 5.54
CA THR A 32 -11.68 18.83 4.46
C THR A 32 -10.88 19.42 3.30
N GLY A 33 -10.70 18.64 2.24
CA GLY A 33 -9.69 18.95 1.24
C GLY A 33 -9.53 17.89 0.17
N ARG A 34 -8.49 18.07 -0.63
CA ARG A 34 -8.08 17.18 -1.70
C ARG A 34 -6.65 16.74 -1.50
N ILE A 35 -6.40 15.46 -1.74
CA ILE A 35 -5.08 14.85 -1.74
C ILE A 35 -4.86 14.31 -3.16
N SER A 36 -3.84 14.82 -3.83
CA SER A 36 -3.51 14.44 -5.19
C SER A 36 -2.16 13.74 -5.23
N TYR A 37 -2.07 12.63 -5.96
CA TYR A 37 -0.83 11.89 -6.21
C TYR A 37 -0.50 11.92 -7.70
N ARG A 38 0.75 12.23 -8.04
CA ARG A 38 1.24 12.34 -9.41
C ARG A 38 2.53 11.54 -9.59
N ASP A 39 2.53 10.60 -10.52
CA ASP A 39 3.72 9.92 -11.03
C ASP A 39 3.75 10.06 -12.55
N THR A 40 4.58 10.99 -13.03
CA THR A 40 4.69 11.29 -14.46
C THR A 40 5.40 10.17 -15.23
N GLY A 41 6.29 9.42 -14.59
CA GLY A 41 6.98 8.28 -15.21
C GLY A 41 6.01 7.15 -15.56
N LYS A 42 4.97 6.94 -14.75
CA LYS A 42 3.92 5.93 -14.98
C LYS A 42 2.66 6.47 -15.65
N GLY A 43 2.58 7.79 -15.88
CA GLY A 43 1.36 8.43 -16.39
C GLY A 43 0.18 8.28 -15.43
N VAL A 44 0.44 8.44 -14.13
CA VAL A 44 -0.54 8.30 -13.06
C VAL A 44 -0.85 9.67 -12.46
N TYR A 45 -2.13 9.98 -12.38
CA TYR A 45 -2.66 11.15 -11.69
C TYR A 45 -3.89 10.73 -10.90
N ILE A 46 -3.85 10.80 -9.57
CA ILE A 46 -4.95 10.41 -8.69
C ILE A 46 -5.35 11.61 -7.84
N SER A 47 -6.65 11.79 -7.61
CA SER A 47 -7.19 12.83 -6.73
C SER A 47 -8.26 12.23 -5.83
N ILE A 48 -8.11 12.44 -4.53
CA ILE A 48 -8.98 11.95 -3.47
C ILE A 48 -9.51 13.17 -2.73
N GLU A 49 -10.82 13.30 -2.57
CA GLU A 49 -11.43 14.37 -1.79
C GLU A 49 -12.03 13.82 -0.50
N SER A 50 -11.82 14.57 0.58
CA SER A 50 -12.27 14.22 1.92
C SER A 50 -13.03 15.37 2.56
N VAL A 51 -14.06 15.03 3.34
CA VAL A 51 -14.80 15.96 4.19
C VAL A 51 -14.73 15.45 5.61
N ASN A 52 -14.18 16.26 6.52
CA ASN A 52 -13.96 15.91 7.93
C ASN A 52 -13.27 14.55 8.10
N GLY A 53 -12.24 14.27 7.28
CA GLY A 53 -11.49 13.02 7.32
C GLY A 53 -12.20 11.82 6.67
N LYS A 54 -13.45 11.93 6.24
CA LYS A 54 -14.10 10.88 5.45
C LYS A 54 -13.80 11.07 3.98
N ILE A 55 -13.33 10.04 3.29
CA ILE A 55 -13.16 10.08 1.82
C ILE A 55 -14.55 10.06 1.17
N VAL A 56 -14.85 11.06 0.35
CA VAL A 56 -16.16 11.23 -0.29
C VAL A 56 -16.11 11.15 -1.81
N ALA A 57 -14.94 11.36 -2.41
CA ALA A 57 -14.77 11.21 -3.85
C ALA A 57 -13.35 10.76 -4.21
N CYS A 58 -13.22 9.99 -5.29
CA CYS A 58 -11.94 9.60 -5.88
C CYS A 58 -12.04 9.65 -7.40
N ARG A 59 -11.06 10.26 -8.03
CA ARG A 59 -10.90 10.25 -9.48
C ARG A 59 -9.43 10.23 -9.86
N GLY A 60 -9.05 9.38 -10.80
CA GLY A 60 -7.68 9.33 -11.29
C GLY A 60 -7.58 8.81 -12.72
N VAL A 61 -6.42 9.03 -13.33
CA VAL A 61 -5.99 8.41 -14.57
C VAL A 61 -4.76 7.59 -14.26
N ALA A 62 -4.74 6.34 -14.69
CA ALA A 62 -3.54 5.50 -14.64
C ALA A 62 -3.37 4.83 -16.00
N MET A 63 -2.17 4.96 -16.60
CA MET A 63 -1.84 4.39 -17.90
C MET A 63 -2.87 4.76 -19.00
N GLY A 64 -3.36 6.00 -18.97
CA GLY A 64 -4.35 6.51 -19.93
C GLY A 64 -5.81 6.08 -19.68
N THR A 65 -6.07 5.24 -18.68
CA THR A 65 -7.43 4.82 -18.31
C THR A 65 -7.97 5.68 -17.17
N LEU A 66 -9.20 6.17 -17.32
CA LEU A 66 -9.91 6.92 -16.28
C LEU A 66 -10.55 5.96 -15.26
N TYR A 67 -10.30 6.22 -13.98
CA TYR A 67 -10.90 5.53 -12.84
C TYR A 67 -11.65 6.52 -11.96
N GLU A 68 -12.84 6.13 -11.50
CA GLU A 68 -13.72 6.97 -10.69
C GLU A 68 -14.34 6.17 -9.54
N GLY A 69 -14.65 6.86 -8.45
CA GLY A 69 -15.35 6.31 -7.29
C GLY A 69 -14.58 5.17 -6.64
N VAL A 70 -15.27 4.07 -6.35
CA VAL A 70 -14.66 2.90 -5.70
C VAL A 70 -13.53 2.29 -6.54
N LYS A 71 -13.67 2.27 -7.88
CA LYS A 71 -12.61 1.75 -8.76
C LYS A 71 -11.34 2.58 -8.68
N CYS A 72 -11.47 3.90 -8.50
CA CYS A 72 -10.32 4.76 -8.25
C CYS A 72 -9.66 4.43 -6.91
N CYS A 73 -10.44 4.16 -5.85
CA CYS A 73 -9.88 3.72 -4.56
C CYS A 73 -9.12 2.40 -4.65
N ASP A 74 -9.60 1.45 -5.46
CA ASP A 74 -8.88 0.19 -5.69
C ASP A 74 -7.51 0.44 -6.34
N ILE A 75 -7.44 1.36 -7.30
CA ILE A 75 -6.17 1.77 -7.91
C ILE A 75 -5.27 2.49 -6.90
N VAL A 76 -5.81 3.39 -6.06
CA VAL A 76 -5.03 4.10 -5.02
C VAL A 76 -4.25 3.13 -4.15
N VAL A 77 -4.84 1.98 -3.80
CA VAL A 77 -4.20 0.95 -2.96
C VAL A 77 -2.86 0.50 -3.54
N GLU A 78 -2.72 0.41 -4.86
CA GLU A 78 -1.49 0.00 -5.53
C GLU A 78 -0.34 1.02 -5.38
N TYR A 79 -0.66 2.29 -5.07
CA TYR A 79 0.31 3.38 -4.96
C TYR A 79 0.60 3.82 -3.53
N LEU A 80 -0.10 3.27 -2.53
CA LEU A 80 0.00 3.70 -1.13
C LEU A 80 1.43 3.73 -0.59
N ASP A 81 2.24 2.73 -0.94
CA ASP A 81 3.61 2.55 -0.44
C ASP A 81 4.68 2.75 -1.52
N THR A 82 4.31 3.33 -2.66
CA THR A 82 5.29 3.64 -3.70
C THR A 82 6.18 4.80 -3.24
N LEU A 83 7.47 4.72 -3.59
CA LEU A 83 8.47 5.74 -3.25
C LEU A 83 8.66 6.77 -4.38
N GLU A 84 7.86 6.68 -5.43
CA GLU A 84 7.95 7.56 -6.60
C GLU A 84 6.74 8.49 -6.65
N GLY A 85 6.91 9.66 -7.24
CA GLY A 85 5.83 10.62 -7.42
C GLY A 85 5.76 11.72 -6.37
N VAL A 86 4.80 12.62 -6.58
CA VAL A 86 4.58 13.83 -5.78
C VAL A 86 3.16 13.83 -5.26
N ILE A 87 3.01 14.11 -3.97
CA ILE A 87 1.75 14.21 -3.27
C ILE A 87 1.49 15.69 -2.96
N GLU A 88 0.29 16.16 -3.24
CA GLU A 88 -0.17 17.53 -3.00
C GLU A 88 -1.44 17.50 -2.15
N VAL A 89 -1.42 18.22 -1.03
CA VAL A 89 -2.56 18.38 -0.14
C VAL A 89 -3.10 19.79 -0.28
N VAL A 90 -4.39 19.90 -0.61
CA VAL A 90 -5.09 21.15 -0.86
C VAL A 90 -6.26 21.24 0.10
N GLU A 91 -6.36 22.33 0.85
CA GLU A 91 -7.52 22.62 1.68
C GLU A 91 -8.67 23.15 0.81
N LEU A 92 -9.85 22.58 1.01
CA LEU A 92 -11.06 22.95 0.28
C LEU A 92 -12.23 23.12 1.25
N THR A 93 -13.22 23.90 0.83
CA THR A 93 -14.48 23.95 1.57
C THR A 93 -15.36 22.76 1.18
N ALA A 94 -16.22 22.30 2.09
CA ALA A 94 -17.20 21.24 1.80
C ALA A 94 -18.11 21.59 0.61
N ASN A 95 -18.43 22.87 0.42
CA ASN A 95 -19.21 23.35 -0.73
C ASN A 95 -18.46 23.18 -2.06
N ALA A 96 -17.15 23.41 -2.08
CA ALA A 96 -16.34 23.20 -3.27
C ALA A 96 -16.30 21.72 -3.67
N ILE A 97 -16.10 20.83 -2.68
CA ILE A 97 -16.15 19.37 -2.87
C ILE A 97 -17.54 18.93 -3.35
N SER A 98 -18.61 19.48 -2.79
CA SER A 98 -19.99 19.19 -3.24
C SER A 98 -20.18 19.50 -4.73
N LYS A 99 -19.69 20.67 -5.18
CA LYS A 99 -19.76 21.06 -6.60
C LYS A 99 -18.92 20.17 -7.50
N ASP A 100 -17.75 19.72 -7.03
CA ASP A 100 -16.93 18.76 -7.75
C ASP A 100 -17.65 17.41 -7.91
N ILE A 101 -18.33 16.94 -6.88
CA ILE A 101 -19.15 15.71 -6.93
C ILE A 101 -20.36 15.90 -7.86
N GLU A 102 -21.04 17.05 -7.82
CA GLU A 102 -22.14 17.37 -8.75
C GLU A 102 -21.68 17.35 -10.21
N PHE A 103 -20.49 17.87 -10.50
CA PHE A 103 -19.93 17.87 -11.84
C PHE A 103 -19.40 16.49 -12.27
N PHE A 104 -18.94 15.67 -11.31
CA PHE A 104 -18.39 14.34 -11.55
C PHE A 104 -19.06 13.28 -10.68
N PRO A 105 -20.34 12.94 -10.95
CA PRO A 105 -21.13 12.09 -10.05
C PRO A 105 -20.56 10.68 -9.88
N PHE A 106 -19.88 10.13 -10.90
CA PHE A 106 -19.26 8.79 -10.82
C PHE A 106 -18.03 8.73 -9.91
N SER A 107 -17.49 9.88 -9.51
CA SER A 107 -16.37 9.96 -8.58
C SER A 107 -16.79 9.78 -7.12
N LYS A 108 -18.09 9.90 -6.82
CA LYS A 108 -18.64 9.84 -5.47
C LYS A 108 -18.43 8.47 -4.83
N ILE A 109 -18.20 8.47 -3.53
CA ILE A 109 -18.03 7.28 -2.70
C ILE A 109 -19.07 7.31 -1.58
N ASP A 110 -20.05 6.42 -1.66
CA ASP A 110 -21.17 6.35 -0.71
C ASP A 110 -20.98 5.28 0.37
N ILE A 111 -20.03 4.37 0.19
CA ILE A 111 -19.81 3.19 1.04
C ILE A 111 -18.38 3.22 1.57
N ASP A 112 -18.16 2.66 2.76
CA ASP A 112 -16.80 2.40 3.24
C ASP A 112 -16.05 1.51 2.25
N THR A 113 -14.93 2.03 1.76
CA THR A 113 -14.11 1.37 0.74
C THR A 113 -13.02 0.52 1.39
N LYS A 114 -12.47 -0.43 0.61
CA LYS A 114 -11.24 -1.16 1.00
C LYS A 114 -10.11 -0.21 1.41
N LEU A 115 -10.00 0.95 0.76
CA LEU A 115 -9.04 1.99 1.12
C LEU A 115 -9.28 2.48 2.56
N HIS A 116 -10.52 2.79 2.94
CA HIS A 116 -10.84 3.17 4.31
C HIS A 116 -10.51 2.05 5.31
N GLN A 117 -10.88 0.81 5.00
CA GLN A 117 -10.56 -0.36 5.83
C GLN A 117 -9.06 -0.58 6.01
N GLN A 118 -8.26 -0.44 4.94
CA GLN A 118 -6.80 -0.57 5.01
C GLN A 118 -6.13 0.55 5.79
N LEU A 119 -6.68 1.77 5.74
CA LEU A 119 -6.17 2.88 6.53
C LEU A 119 -6.47 2.65 8.03
N LEU A 120 -7.65 2.14 8.37
CA LEU A 120 -8.06 1.80 9.74
C LEU A 120 -7.38 0.56 10.32
N SER A 121 -7.18 -0.50 9.53
CA SER A 121 -6.60 -1.76 10.03
C SER A 121 -5.16 -1.60 10.50
N LEU A 122 -4.44 -0.61 9.96
CA LEU A 122 -3.07 -0.30 10.34
C LEU A 122 -2.98 0.55 11.63
N GLU A 123 -3.97 1.40 11.93
CA GLU A 123 -4.00 2.13 13.20
C GLU A 123 -4.07 1.16 14.39
N HIS A 124 -4.77 0.04 14.23
CA HIS A 124 -4.81 -1.03 15.23
C HIS A 124 -3.44 -1.68 15.43
N LEU A 125 -2.67 -1.94 14.36
CA LEU A 125 -1.36 -2.58 14.45
C LEU A 125 -0.33 -1.65 15.11
N GLU A 126 -0.28 -0.38 14.72
CA GLU A 126 0.61 0.61 15.34
C GLU A 126 0.27 0.88 16.82
N ALA A 127 -1.01 0.76 17.20
CA ALA A 127 -1.44 0.86 18.59
C ALA A 127 -1.04 -0.38 19.41
N VAL A 128 -0.99 -1.56 18.79
CA VAL A 128 -0.52 -2.79 19.42
C VAL A 128 1.00 -2.74 19.63
N GLU A 129 1.77 -2.34 18.63
CA GLU A 129 3.24 -2.20 18.75
C GLU A 129 3.64 -1.23 19.86
N ARG A 130 3.02 -0.04 19.92
CA ARG A 130 3.25 0.93 21.01
C ARG A 130 2.88 0.41 22.40
N ARG A 131 1.93 -0.53 22.50
CA ARG A 131 1.58 -1.19 23.78
C ARG A 131 2.60 -2.26 24.16
N VAL A 132 3.18 -2.95 23.18
CA VAL A 132 4.26 -3.92 23.41
C VAL A 132 5.50 -3.18 23.90
N GLU A 133 5.94 -2.11 23.23
CA GLU A 133 7.11 -1.32 23.64
C GLU A 133 6.95 -0.74 25.07
N LYS A 134 5.79 -0.13 25.37
CA LYS A 134 5.50 0.37 26.73
C LYS A 134 5.31 -0.74 27.77
N GLY A 135 4.92 -1.93 27.33
CA GLY A 135 4.87 -3.12 28.18
C GLY A 135 6.29 -3.58 28.56
N VAL A 136 7.20 -3.62 27.59
CA VAL A 136 8.62 -3.98 27.78
C VAL A 136 9.35 -2.96 28.67
N GLU A 137 9.00 -1.66 28.62
CA GLU A 137 9.58 -0.68 29.55
C GLU A 137 9.05 -0.81 31.00
N ARG A 138 7.81 -1.28 31.19
CA ARG A 138 7.20 -1.41 32.53
C ARG A 138 7.58 -2.67 33.27
N TYR A 139 7.89 -3.74 32.54
CA TYR A 139 8.50 -4.95 33.10
C TYR A 139 9.95 -4.91 32.68
N GLY A 140 10.85 -4.43 33.54
CA GLY A 140 12.30 -4.37 33.27
C GLY A 140 12.90 -5.76 32.99
N ILE A 141 12.59 -6.31 31.83
CA ILE A 141 13.20 -7.50 31.27
C ILE A 141 14.50 -6.97 30.69
N SER A 142 15.55 -6.99 31.51
CA SER A 142 16.90 -6.79 30.99
C SER A 142 17.09 -7.81 29.86
N GLU A 143 17.50 -7.34 28.69
CA GLU A 143 17.97 -8.17 27.60
C GLU A 143 19.28 -8.86 28.01
N GLU A 144 19.22 -9.82 28.93
CA GLU A 144 20.01 -11.02 28.75
C GLU A 144 19.17 -11.93 27.86
N PRO A 145 19.66 -12.31 26.67
CA PRO A 145 18.96 -13.30 25.87
C PRO A 145 18.98 -14.60 26.67
N ALA A 146 17.88 -14.88 27.37
CA ALA A 146 17.53 -16.23 27.73
C ALA A 146 17.42 -16.97 26.40
N VAL A 147 18.48 -17.68 26.04
CA VAL A 147 18.46 -18.73 25.03
C VAL A 147 17.50 -19.78 25.56
N GLN A 148 16.20 -19.52 25.40
CA GLN A 148 15.24 -20.59 25.36
C GLN A 148 15.68 -21.42 24.18
N GLN A 149 16.26 -22.57 24.48
CA GLN A 149 16.39 -23.67 23.56
C GLN A 149 14.97 -24.01 23.12
N ILE A 150 14.48 -23.32 22.10
CA ILE A 150 13.36 -23.79 21.31
C ILE A 150 13.89 -25.11 20.77
N ASN A 151 13.37 -26.19 21.33
CA ASN A 151 13.57 -27.53 20.81
C ASN A 151 12.75 -27.60 19.52
N THR A 152 13.16 -26.83 18.51
CA THR A 152 12.77 -27.05 17.13
C THR A 152 13.32 -28.43 16.81
N GLN A 153 12.48 -29.45 16.91
CA GLN A 153 12.63 -30.61 16.06
C GLN A 153 12.58 -30.08 14.63
N ILE A 154 13.75 -29.77 14.08
CA ILE A 154 13.93 -29.60 12.66
C ILE A 154 13.58 -30.97 12.10
N SER A 155 12.36 -31.10 11.61
CA SER A 155 12.02 -32.19 10.72
C SER A 155 13.02 -32.12 9.57
N ASN A 156 13.84 -33.16 9.40
CA ASN A 156 14.79 -33.31 8.29
C ASN A 156 14.10 -33.38 6.91
N MET A 157 12.82 -33.02 6.82
CA MET A 157 12.15 -32.77 5.56
C MET A 157 12.60 -31.43 4.99
N CYS A 158 13.85 -31.36 4.54
CA CYS A 158 14.25 -30.40 3.53
C CYS A 158 13.46 -30.76 2.26
N ILE A 159 12.42 -29.99 1.98
CA ILE A 159 11.77 -30.05 0.67
C ILE A 159 12.81 -29.59 -0.34
N ASP A 160 13.20 -30.49 -1.24
CA ASP A 160 14.11 -30.18 -2.34
C ASP A 160 13.63 -28.89 -3.03
N PRO A 161 14.48 -27.84 -3.14
CA PRO A 161 14.11 -26.58 -3.78
C PRO A 161 13.52 -26.77 -5.18
N ILE A 162 13.95 -27.82 -5.90
CA ILE A 162 13.42 -28.18 -7.22
C ILE A 162 11.98 -28.70 -7.11
N ASN A 163 11.69 -29.54 -6.11
CA ASN A 163 10.33 -30.00 -5.84
C ASN A 163 9.42 -28.86 -5.38
N LEU A 164 9.90 -27.96 -4.52
CA LEU A 164 9.14 -26.78 -4.11
C LEU A 164 8.80 -25.89 -5.32
N TYR A 165 9.78 -25.66 -6.21
CA TYR A 165 9.55 -24.92 -7.46
C TYR A 165 8.52 -25.59 -8.36
N ASN A 166 8.58 -26.91 -8.54
CA ASN A 166 7.61 -27.65 -9.34
C ASN A 166 6.20 -27.60 -8.74
N ILE A 167 6.07 -27.70 -7.40
CA ILE A 167 4.80 -27.53 -6.70
C ILE A 167 4.24 -26.13 -6.95
N LEU A 168 5.05 -25.09 -6.80
CA LEU A 168 4.64 -23.70 -7.02
C LEU A 168 4.24 -23.44 -8.47
N LYS A 169 5.01 -23.96 -9.44
CA LYS A 169 4.75 -23.85 -10.88
C LYS A 169 3.44 -24.52 -11.31
N HIS A 170 3.08 -25.65 -10.69
CA HIS A 170 1.85 -26.37 -11.00
C HIS A 170 0.65 -25.95 -10.15
N SER A 171 0.87 -25.29 -9.01
CA SER A 171 -0.19 -24.63 -8.27
C SER A 171 -0.69 -23.42 -9.09
N GLN A 172 -2.01 -23.24 -9.20
CA GLN A 172 -2.64 -22.14 -9.94
C GLN A 172 -2.24 -20.73 -9.46
N LEU A 173 -1.45 -20.61 -8.38
CA LEU A 173 -0.88 -19.36 -7.87
C LEU A 173 0.10 -18.69 -8.85
N ALA A 174 0.81 -19.48 -9.67
CA ALA A 174 1.74 -18.94 -10.67
C ALA A 174 1.02 -18.28 -11.87
N PHE A 175 -0.24 -18.63 -12.12
CA PHE A 175 -0.97 -18.15 -13.31
C PHE A 175 -1.54 -16.73 -13.15
N GLN A 176 -1.60 -16.20 -11.93
CA GLN A 176 -2.05 -14.82 -11.67
C GLN A 176 -0.90 -13.81 -11.57
N SER A 177 0.35 -14.27 -11.50
CA SER A 177 1.55 -13.44 -11.38
C SER A 177 2.27 -13.33 -12.72
N ASN A 178 1.57 -12.80 -13.73
CA ASN A 178 2.14 -12.45 -15.04
C ASN A 178 3.00 -11.16 -14.99
N THR A 179 3.84 -11.00 -13.97
CA THR A 179 4.82 -9.92 -13.86
C THR A 179 6.22 -10.47 -14.17
N SER A 180 6.67 -10.16 -15.38
CA SER A 180 7.67 -10.86 -16.20
C SER A 180 9.15 -10.72 -15.84
N MET A 181 9.55 -10.44 -14.59
CA MET A 181 10.97 -10.30 -14.22
C MET A 181 11.47 -11.35 -13.21
N LEU A 182 10.72 -11.62 -12.14
CA LEU A 182 11.16 -12.53 -11.07
C LEU A 182 11.29 -14.00 -11.50
N TYR A 183 10.43 -14.47 -12.40
CA TYR A 183 10.45 -15.88 -12.83
C TYR A 183 11.67 -16.24 -13.68
N LYS A 184 12.17 -15.31 -14.50
CA LYS A 184 13.35 -15.55 -15.35
C LYS A 184 14.62 -15.69 -14.52
N ASP A 185 14.75 -14.89 -13.47
CA ASP A 185 15.90 -14.98 -12.56
C ASP A 185 15.86 -16.27 -11.74
N VAL A 186 14.67 -16.70 -11.29
CA VAL A 186 14.50 -17.99 -10.61
C VAL A 186 14.81 -19.17 -11.53
N GLU A 187 14.35 -19.16 -12.79
CA GLU A 187 14.70 -20.20 -13.77
C GLU A 187 16.19 -20.23 -14.07
N ARG A 188 16.85 -19.07 -14.17
CA ARG A 188 18.31 -19.00 -14.34
C ARG A 188 19.04 -19.63 -13.16
N ILE A 189 18.69 -19.27 -11.93
CA ILE A 189 19.31 -19.81 -10.71
C ILE A 189 19.09 -21.34 -10.61
N ILE A 190 17.89 -21.83 -10.94
CA ILE A 190 17.61 -23.28 -10.91
C ILE A 190 18.45 -24.02 -11.96
N ASN A 191 18.61 -23.47 -13.16
CA ASN A 191 19.44 -24.08 -14.19
C ASN A 191 20.93 -24.08 -13.79
N GLU A 192 21.42 -22.99 -13.19
CA GLU A 192 22.78 -22.92 -12.64
C GLU A 192 23.02 -23.93 -11.50
N LEU A 193 21.99 -24.23 -10.70
CA LEU A 193 22.05 -25.23 -9.63
C LEU A 193 21.98 -26.67 -10.14
N LYS A 194 21.25 -26.94 -11.24
CA LYS A 194 21.20 -28.27 -11.87
C LYS A 194 22.54 -28.70 -12.47
N ASP A 195 23.33 -27.75 -12.98
CA ASP A 195 24.63 -28.04 -13.59
C ASP A 195 25.76 -28.23 -12.57
N ARG A 196 25.53 -27.88 -11.30
CA ARG A 196 26.50 -28.15 -10.22
C ARG A 196 26.34 -29.59 -9.74
N LYS A 197 27.26 -30.47 -10.17
CA LYS A 197 27.40 -31.80 -9.57
C LYS A 197 27.56 -31.68 -8.05
N PRO A 198 26.83 -32.50 -7.25
CA PRO A 198 27.00 -32.50 -5.81
C PRO A 198 28.44 -32.86 -5.49
N ARG A 199 29.15 -31.94 -4.81
CA ARG A 199 30.43 -32.26 -4.18
C ARG A 199 30.09 -33.04 -2.92
N TYR A 200 30.24 -34.36 -3.01
CA TYR A 200 30.31 -35.26 -1.86
C TYR A 200 31.61 -35.03 -1.11
#